data_AF-A0A0F0GPD5-F1
#
_entry.id   AF-A0A0F0GPD5-F1
#
_cell.length_a   1.000
_cell.length_b   1.000
_cell.length_c   1.000
_cell.angle_alpha   90.00
_cell.angle_beta   90.00
_cell.angle_gamma   90.00
#
_symmetry.space_group_name_H-M   'P 1'
#
loop_
_entity.id
_entity.type
_entity.pdbx_description
1 polymer ?
#
loop_
_entity_poly.entity_id
_entity_poly.type
_entity_poly.pdbx_seq_one_letter_code
_entity_poly.pdbx_strand_id
1 'polypeptide(L)'
;MSTALVVLSLTSPAVAYAAADEVVQVQNTSAASSADKTVSVTCPSGTKVVGVGGSVTGERTTITRVRPSDDLSSVEVTAVEHGAGTVQSWTVKARAKCAAGEVNLVAKSGTKNAEASCPSQQKTLGVGGEIAGEGVHFTKMAPKSNLKGALIETSGNADVTAYAICGTRPGLVLRGGTTSVVMSKTGTRNIACQGDEQVISAGGSVGGAIISDVEPAGPVATVTGEAADAQGQAIRWSITPYAVCSQ
;
A
#
# COMPACT_ATOMS: atom_id res chain seq x y z
N MET A 1 3.41 -54.49 -51.49
CA MET A 1 2.37 -53.97 -50.57
C MET A 1 3.08 -53.55 -49.30
N SER A 2 3.29 -52.24 -49.12
CA SER A 2 4.06 -51.65 -48.01
C SER A 2 3.08 -51.13 -46.97
N THR A 3 3.08 -51.72 -45.78
CA THR A 3 2.19 -51.37 -44.68
C THR A 3 2.79 -50.20 -43.89
N ALA A 4 2.15 -49.03 -43.94
CA ALA A 4 2.56 -47.87 -43.16
C ALA A 4 2.01 -47.97 -41.73
N LEU A 5 2.89 -47.94 -40.73
CA LEU A 5 2.53 -47.81 -39.32
C LEU A 5 2.23 -46.34 -39.01
N VAL A 6 1.00 -46.05 -38.59
CA VAL A 6 0.60 -44.74 -38.05
C VAL A 6 0.85 -44.77 -36.54
N VAL A 7 1.82 -43.98 -36.07
CA VAL A 7 2.09 -43.78 -34.64
C VAL A 7 1.27 -42.58 -34.18
N LEU A 8 0.21 -42.82 -33.39
CA LEU A 8 -0.52 -41.75 -32.70
C LEU A 8 0.27 -41.35 -31.43
N SER A 9 0.89 -40.18 -31.47
CA SER A 9 1.44 -39.52 -30.29
C SER A 9 0.30 -38.89 -29.48
N LEU A 10 0.04 -39.43 -28.29
CA LEU A 10 -0.84 -38.80 -27.30
C LEU A 10 -0.13 -37.58 -26.69
N THR A 11 -0.46 -36.38 -27.16
CA THR A 11 -0.12 -35.15 -26.45
C THR A 11 -1.05 -35.00 -25.25
N SER A 12 -0.52 -35.22 -24.05
CA SER A 12 -1.26 -34.88 -22.83
C SER A 12 -1.41 -33.35 -22.76
N PRO A 13 -2.60 -32.81 -22.42
CA PRO A 13 -2.72 -31.39 -22.15
C PRO A 13 -1.85 -31.04 -20.95
N ALA A 14 -0.89 -30.15 -21.15
CA ALA A 14 -0.12 -29.57 -20.06
C ALA A 14 -1.10 -28.82 -19.15
N VAL A 15 -1.31 -29.34 -17.95
CA VAL A 15 -2.01 -28.61 -16.90
C VAL A 15 -1.08 -27.44 -16.55
N ALA A 16 -1.41 -26.24 -17.02
CA ALA A 16 -0.73 -25.03 -16.61
C ALA A 16 -1.00 -24.84 -15.13
N TYR A 17 -0.03 -25.17 -14.27
CA TYR A 17 0.00 -24.61 -12.93
C TYR A 17 0.09 -23.09 -13.13
N ALA A 18 -1.00 -22.38 -12.86
CA ALA A 18 -0.93 -20.94 -12.64
C ALA A 18 0.20 -20.73 -11.63
N ALA A 19 1.19 -19.92 -11.99
CA ALA A 19 2.34 -19.66 -11.14
C ALA A 19 1.81 -19.24 -9.77
N ALA A 20 2.16 -19.98 -8.72
CA ALA A 20 1.74 -19.70 -7.34
C ALA A 20 2.20 -18.30 -6.83
N ASP A 21 2.85 -17.53 -7.69
CA ASP A 21 3.42 -16.22 -7.42
C ASP A 21 2.75 -15.06 -8.17
N GLU A 22 1.70 -15.32 -8.97
CA GLU A 22 0.96 -14.26 -9.68
C GLU A 22 0.31 -13.30 -8.68
N VAL A 23 0.57 -12.01 -8.86
CA VAL A 23 0.01 -10.95 -8.01
C VAL A 23 -1.15 -10.27 -8.74
N VAL A 24 -2.35 -10.43 -8.19
CA VAL A 24 -3.56 -9.79 -8.69
C VAL A 24 -3.76 -8.45 -7.97
N GLN A 25 -4.18 -7.42 -8.72
CA GLN A 25 -4.57 -6.13 -8.15
C GLN A 25 -6.09 -6.01 -8.10
N VAL A 26 -6.61 -5.62 -6.93
CA VAL A 26 -8.02 -5.29 -6.74
C VAL A 26 -8.14 -3.88 -6.17
N GLN A 27 -9.24 -3.20 -6.51
CA GLN A 27 -9.53 -1.88 -5.97
C GLN A 27 -11.04 -1.65 -5.85
N ASN A 28 -11.42 -0.76 -4.95
CA ASN A 28 -12.79 -0.28 -4.79
C ASN A 28 -12.78 1.22 -4.47
N THR A 29 -13.78 1.96 -4.96
CA THR A 29 -13.89 3.42 -4.75
C THR A 29 -15.22 3.73 -4.08
N SER A 30 -15.20 4.59 -3.08
CA SER A 30 -16.41 5.05 -2.39
C SER A 30 -17.30 5.90 -3.29
N ALA A 31 -18.57 6.08 -2.90
CA ALA A 31 -19.38 7.16 -3.45
C ALA A 31 -18.75 8.54 -3.20
N ALA A 32 -19.09 9.52 -4.04
CA ALA A 32 -18.64 10.90 -3.89
C ALA A 32 -19.62 11.68 -3.01
N SER A 33 -19.13 12.20 -1.88
CA SER A 33 -19.89 13.04 -0.93
C SER A 33 -18.93 13.84 -0.04
N SER A 34 -19.45 14.67 0.86
CA SER A 34 -18.67 15.41 1.87
C SER A 34 -18.72 14.79 3.27
N ALA A 35 -19.06 13.50 3.36
CA ALA A 35 -19.03 12.76 4.63
C ALA A 35 -17.75 11.93 4.73
N ASP A 36 -17.29 11.62 5.94
CA ASP A 36 -16.22 10.65 6.17
C ASP A 36 -16.52 9.32 5.48
N LYS A 37 -15.48 8.64 4.99
CA LYS A 37 -15.64 7.46 4.15
C LYS A 37 -14.73 6.34 4.58
N THR A 38 -15.34 5.17 4.65
CA THR A 38 -14.65 3.90 4.75
C THR A 38 -15.04 3.05 3.54
N VAL A 39 -14.06 2.50 2.86
CA VAL A 39 -14.26 1.60 1.72
C VAL A 39 -13.33 0.40 1.84
N SER A 40 -13.86 -0.77 1.50
CA SER A 40 -13.11 -2.01 1.55
C SER A 40 -13.04 -2.67 0.19
N VAL A 41 -11.99 -3.45 -0.03
CA VAL A 41 -11.80 -4.30 -1.20
C VAL A 41 -11.34 -5.69 -0.75
N THR A 42 -11.93 -6.72 -1.37
CA THR A 42 -11.67 -8.13 -1.02
C THR A 42 -10.80 -8.78 -2.09
N CYS A 43 -9.83 -9.56 -1.66
CA CYS A 43 -9.02 -10.40 -2.54
C CYS A 43 -9.86 -11.56 -3.12
N PRO A 44 -9.56 -12.03 -4.35
CA PRO A 44 -10.21 -13.21 -4.89
C PRO A 44 -10.02 -14.44 -3.99
N SER A 45 -10.99 -15.37 -4.05
CA SER A 45 -10.93 -16.64 -3.32
C SER A 45 -9.60 -17.37 -3.58
N GLY A 46 -9.00 -17.92 -2.53
CA GLY A 46 -7.71 -18.63 -2.60
C GLY A 46 -6.47 -17.72 -2.56
N THR A 47 -6.64 -16.40 -2.48
CA THR A 47 -5.53 -15.44 -2.34
C THR A 47 -5.62 -14.67 -1.01
N LYS A 48 -4.50 -14.09 -0.60
CA LYS A 48 -4.37 -13.23 0.58
C LYS A 48 -3.79 -11.87 0.20
N VAL A 49 -4.12 -10.85 0.98
CA VAL A 49 -3.53 -9.52 0.87
C VAL A 49 -2.03 -9.63 1.15
N VAL A 50 -1.22 -9.29 0.17
CA VAL A 50 0.26 -9.19 0.28
C VAL A 50 0.75 -7.75 0.27
N GLY A 51 -0.06 -6.82 -0.21
CA GLY A 51 0.21 -5.40 -0.20
C GLY A 51 -1.06 -4.57 -0.19
N VAL A 52 -0.96 -3.37 0.38
CA VAL A 52 -2.08 -2.45 0.54
C VAL A 52 -1.76 -1.08 -0.04
N GLY A 53 -2.81 -0.33 -0.35
CA GLY A 53 -2.73 1.05 -0.79
C GLY A 53 -4.06 1.78 -0.60
N GLY A 54 -4.00 3.10 -0.61
CA GLY A 54 -5.16 3.95 -0.40
C GLY A 54 -4.93 5.31 -1.02
N SER A 55 -5.98 5.90 -1.59
CA SER A 55 -5.95 7.30 -2.03
C SER A 55 -7.21 8.03 -1.62
N VAL A 56 -7.06 9.32 -1.36
CA VAL A 56 -8.19 10.25 -1.15
C VAL A 56 -8.09 11.41 -2.14
N THR A 57 -9.24 11.90 -2.61
CA THR A 57 -9.35 13.11 -3.42
C THR A 57 -9.88 14.29 -2.60
N GLY A 58 -9.82 15.50 -3.14
CA GLY A 58 -10.41 16.68 -2.51
C GLY A 58 -9.52 17.33 -1.46
N GLU A 59 -9.66 18.65 -1.33
CA GLU A 59 -8.90 19.44 -0.35
C GLU A 59 -9.35 19.13 1.08
N ARG A 60 -8.43 19.31 2.04
CA ARG A 60 -8.70 19.10 3.47
C ARG A 60 -9.17 17.69 3.83
N THR A 61 -8.78 16.69 3.04
CA THR A 61 -9.03 15.28 3.33
C THR A 61 -7.72 14.58 3.70
N THR A 62 -7.80 13.52 4.50
CA THR A 62 -6.62 12.73 4.86
C THR A 62 -6.99 11.28 5.15
N ILE A 63 -6.11 10.36 4.75
CA ILE A 63 -6.24 8.94 5.08
C ILE A 63 -5.81 8.74 6.53
N THR A 64 -6.67 8.14 7.34
CA THR A 64 -6.39 7.82 8.76
C THR A 64 -6.32 6.32 9.01
N ARG A 65 -6.78 5.50 8.07
CA ARG A 65 -6.70 4.04 8.15
C ARG A 65 -6.39 3.43 6.78
N VAL A 66 -5.42 2.53 6.77
CA VAL A 66 -5.20 1.51 5.73
C VAL A 66 -4.95 0.20 6.49
N ARG A 67 -6.01 -0.56 6.72
CA ARG A 67 -6.02 -1.73 7.60
C ARG A 67 -6.33 -3.01 6.80
N PRO A 68 -5.39 -3.95 6.68
CA PRO A 68 -5.69 -5.32 6.27
C PRO A 68 -6.61 -6.00 7.30
N SER A 69 -7.53 -6.86 6.87
CA SER A 69 -8.30 -7.72 7.77
C SER A 69 -7.38 -8.76 8.45
N ASP A 70 -7.78 -9.24 9.63
CA ASP A 70 -6.95 -10.15 10.45
C ASP A 70 -6.68 -11.48 9.73
N ASP A 71 -7.60 -11.94 8.88
CA ASP A 71 -7.46 -13.11 8.03
C ASP A 71 -6.79 -12.81 6.67
N LEU A 72 -6.37 -11.57 6.43
CA LEU A 72 -5.78 -11.06 5.20
C LEU A 72 -6.62 -11.34 3.94
N SER A 73 -7.95 -11.37 4.05
CA SER A 73 -8.84 -11.49 2.89
C SER A 73 -9.26 -10.16 2.27
N SER A 74 -9.12 -9.04 3.00
CA SER A 74 -9.55 -7.72 2.53
C SER A 74 -8.70 -6.59 3.11
N VAL A 75 -8.85 -5.41 2.52
CA VAL A 75 -8.27 -4.16 3.02
C VAL A 75 -9.38 -3.13 3.16
N GLU A 76 -9.38 -2.44 4.30
CA GLU A 76 -10.22 -1.28 4.57
C GLU A 76 -9.38 0.00 4.53
N VAL A 77 -9.86 1.03 3.82
CA VAL A 77 -9.30 2.37 3.84
C VAL A 77 -10.33 3.35 4.37
N THR A 78 -9.94 4.14 5.38
CA THR A 78 -10.75 5.24 5.91
C THR A 78 -10.03 6.56 5.68
N ALA A 79 -10.77 7.55 5.20
CA ALA A 79 -10.32 8.93 5.16
C ALA A 79 -11.39 9.83 5.78
N VAL A 80 -10.91 10.93 6.34
CA VAL A 80 -11.71 11.93 7.03
C VAL A 80 -11.34 13.32 6.54
N GLU A 81 -12.21 14.28 6.81
CA GLU A 81 -11.87 15.69 6.64
C GLU A 81 -11.03 16.20 7.82
N HIS A 82 -10.24 17.25 7.61
CA HIS A 82 -9.44 17.89 8.66
C HIS A 82 -9.57 19.42 8.67
N GLY A 83 -9.18 20.03 9.78
CA GLY A 83 -9.32 21.47 9.99
C GLY A 83 -10.80 21.87 10.01
N ALA A 84 -11.18 22.82 9.15
CA ALA A 84 -12.58 23.26 9.02
C ALA A 84 -13.45 22.35 8.14
N GLY A 85 -12.89 21.26 7.60
CA GLY A 85 -13.55 20.37 6.67
C GLY A 85 -13.78 20.97 5.26
N THR A 86 -14.62 20.33 4.47
CA THR A 86 -15.01 20.77 3.13
C THR A 86 -16.47 20.43 2.80
N VAL A 87 -17.14 21.29 2.02
CA VAL A 87 -18.48 21.01 1.50
C VAL A 87 -18.44 20.32 0.13
N GLN A 88 -17.23 20.20 -0.45
CA GLN A 88 -17.05 19.61 -1.77
C GLN A 88 -17.09 18.09 -1.67
N SER A 89 -17.64 17.45 -2.70
CA SER A 89 -17.63 15.98 -2.78
C SER A 89 -16.21 15.47 -3.06
N TRP A 90 -15.82 14.44 -2.32
CA TRP A 90 -14.56 13.73 -2.46
C TRP A 90 -14.76 12.21 -2.41
N THR A 91 -13.73 11.45 -2.77
CA THR A 91 -13.74 9.98 -2.82
C THR A 91 -12.54 9.36 -2.14
N VAL A 92 -12.70 8.13 -1.66
CA VAL A 92 -11.63 7.24 -1.19
C VAL A 92 -11.54 6.05 -2.11
N LYS A 93 -10.32 5.59 -2.37
CA LYS A 93 -10.08 4.32 -3.07
C LYS A 93 -9.23 3.41 -2.20
N ALA A 94 -9.73 2.21 -1.93
CA ALA A 94 -8.95 1.12 -1.36
C ALA A 94 -8.29 0.30 -2.47
N ARG A 95 -7.04 -0.10 -2.28
CA ARG A 95 -6.27 -0.95 -3.18
C ARG A 95 -5.65 -2.11 -2.41
N ALA A 96 -5.66 -3.30 -3.00
CA ALA A 96 -4.91 -4.43 -2.49
C ALA A 96 -4.18 -5.15 -3.62
N LYS A 97 -3.00 -5.67 -3.29
CA LYS A 97 -2.30 -6.69 -4.06
C LYS A 97 -2.55 -8.03 -3.36
N CYS A 98 -2.97 -9.02 -4.14
CA CYS A 98 -3.40 -10.31 -3.66
C CYS A 98 -2.58 -11.40 -4.34
N ALA A 99 -2.09 -12.36 -3.56
CA ALA A 99 -1.37 -13.52 -4.09
C ALA A 99 -1.68 -14.76 -3.25
N ALA A 100 -1.44 -15.94 -3.80
CA ALA A 100 -1.42 -17.17 -3.01
C ALA A 100 -0.19 -17.19 -2.09
N GLY A 101 -0.24 -18.01 -1.05
CA GLY A 101 0.88 -18.26 -0.14
C GLY A 101 0.58 -17.97 1.33
N GLU A 102 1.53 -18.34 2.17
CA GLU A 102 1.45 -18.14 3.61
C GLU A 102 1.93 -16.75 4.01
N VAL A 103 1.00 -15.98 4.57
CA VAL A 103 1.24 -14.63 5.07
C VAL A 103 0.64 -14.46 6.44
N ASN A 104 1.28 -13.63 7.26
CA ASN A 104 0.86 -13.34 8.62
C ASN A 104 0.75 -11.83 8.81
N LEU A 105 -0.29 -11.39 9.50
CA LEU A 105 -0.43 -10.00 9.91
C LEU A 105 0.21 -9.82 11.29
N VAL A 106 1.16 -8.88 11.39
CA VAL A 106 1.68 -8.42 12.68
C VAL A 106 1.22 -6.99 12.90
N ALA A 107 0.60 -6.73 14.04
CA ALA A 107 0.21 -5.39 14.47
C ALA A 107 0.99 -4.97 15.71
N LYS A 108 1.34 -3.69 15.79
CA LYS A 108 1.91 -3.08 17.00
C LYS A 108 1.38 -1.66 17.14
N SER A 109 0.89 -1.33 18.34
CA SER A 109 0.47 0.03 18.67
C SER A 109 1.59 0.80 19.38
N GLY A 110 1.52 2.11 19.26
CA GLY A 110 2.38 3.09 19.94
C GLY A 110 1.74 4.47 19.91
N THR A 111 2.47 5.47 20.38
CA THR A 111 2.03 6.87 20.38
C THR A 111 2.98 7.68 19.51
N LYS A 112 2.44 8.49 18.60
CA LYS A 112 3.16 9.25 17.54
C LYS A 112 3.85 8.39 16.47
N ASN A 113 4.37 7.23 16.85
CA ASN A 113 4.93 6.25 15.94
C ASN A 113 4.66 4.82 16.46
N ALA A 114 4.67 3.86 15.53
CA ALA A 114 4.57 2.45 15.85
C ALA A 114 5.40 1.59 14.90
N GLU A 115 5.93 0.50 15.43
CA GLU A 115 6.80 -0.43 14.70
C GLU A 115 6.34 -1.88 14.88
N ALA A 116 5.69 -2.43 13.86
CA ALA A 116 5.40 -3.87 13.80
C ALA A 116 6.61 -4.59 13.20
N SER A 117 7.09 -5.65 13.84
CA SER A 117 8.28 -6.38 13.37
C SER A 117 7.89 -7.78 12.88
N CYS A 118 8.36 -8.15 11.69
CA CYS A 118 8.11 -9.48 11.17
C CYS A 118 8.88 -10.54 11.99
N PRO A 119 8.30 -11.74 12.20
CA PRO A 119 8.99 -12.84 12.86
C PRO A 119 10.28 -13.23 12.13
N SER A 120 11.17 -13.94 12.82
CA SER A 120 12.41 -14.45 12.22
C SER A 120 12.12 -15.24 10.94
N GLN A 121 12.96 -15.07 9.92
CA GLN A 121 12.85 -15.65 8.57
C GLN A 121 11.77 -15.04 7.64
N GLN A 122 10.78 -14.31 8.16
CA GLN A 122 9.83 -13.58 7.33
C GLN A 122 10.33 -12.18 6.98
N LYS A 123 9.79 -11.65 5.88
CA LYS A 123 10.07 -10.33 5.34
C LYS A 123 8.74 -9.59 5.15
N THR A 124 8.79 -8.27 5.29
CA THR A 124 7.63 -7.41 5.04
C THR A 124 7.30 -7.41 3.55
N LEU A 125 6.06 -7.78 3.24
CA LEU A 125 5.46 -7.69 1.91
C LEU A 125 4.71 -6.36 1.74
N GLY A 126 4.02 -5.93 2.79
CA GLY A 126 3.22 -4.71 2.77
C GLY A 126 3.08 -4.03 4.12
N VAL A 127 2.71 -2.75 4.07
CA VAL A 127 2.62 -1.87 5.24
C VAL A 127 1.26 -1.17 5.27
N GLY A 128 0.56 -1.31 6.39
CA GLY A 128 -0.67 -0.59 6.71
C GLY A 128 -0.52 0.20 8.01
N GLY A 129 -1.45 1.12 8.25
CA GLY A 129 -1.46 1.97 9.44
C GLY A 129 -2.86 2.40 9.83
N GLU A 130 -3.05 2.69 11.10
CA GLU A 130 -4.31 3.23 11.63
C GLU A 130 -4.02 4.21 12.75
N ILE A 131 -4.64 5.39 12.68
CA ILE A 131 -4.57 6.42 13.71
C ILE A 131 -5.88 6.41 14.49
N ALA A 132 -5.80 6.45 15.81
CA ALA A 132 -6.93 6.72 16.67
C ALA A 132 -6.98 8.22 17.01
N GLY A 133 -8.15 8.82 16.84
CA GLY A 133 -8.40 10.25 17.10
C GLY A 133 -8.47 11.10 15.83
N GLU A 134 -8.70 12.40 16.02
CA GLU A 134 -8.92 13.38 14.96
C GLU A 134 -7.75 14.36 14.84
N GLY A 135 -7.63 15.01 13.67
CA GLY A 135 -6.65 16.08 13.45
C GLY A 135 -5.19 15.64 13.30
N VAL A 136 -4.91 14.34 13.33
CA VAL A 136 -3.58 13.76 13.10
C VAL A 136 -3.58 12.92 11.82
N HIS A 137 -2.47 12.96 11.09
CA HIS A 137 -2.33 12.29 9.79
C HIS A 137 -1.01 11.54 9.67
N PHE A 138 -0.94 10.62 8.71
CA PHE A 138 0.30 9.90 8.41
C PHE A 138 1.34 10.84 7.80
N THR A 139 2.53 10.82 8.39
CA THR A 139 3.75 11.43 7.82
C THR A 139 4.70 10.36 7.29
N LYS A 140 4.51 9.10 7.71
CA LYS A 140 5.23 7.96 7.16
C LYS A 140 4.41 6.69 7.18
N MET A 141 4.44 5.99 6.05
CA MET A 141 3.96 4.64 5.89
C MET A 141 5.02 3.88 5.10
N ALA A 142 5.95 3.22 5.78
CA ALA A 142 7.12 2.64 5.11
C ALA A 142 7.55 1.30 5.70
N PRO A 143 8.12 0.40 4.89
CA PRO A 143 8.80 -0.79 5.40
C PRO A 143 10.01 -0.39 6.25
N LYS A 144 10.29 -1.16 7.31
CA LYS A 144 11.55 -1.07 8.06
C LYS A 144 12.71 -1.54 7.18
N SER A 145 13.91 -1.03 7.49
CA SER A 145 15.15 -1.45 6.84
C SER A 145 15.29 -2.98 6.77
N ASN A 146 15.82 -3.49 5.67
CA ASN A 146 15.97 -4.92 5.42
C ASN A 146 14.66 -5.72 5.45
N LEU A 147 13.51 -5.05 5.21
CA LEU A 147 12.16 -5.61 5.22
C LEU A 147 11.83 -6.34 6.53
N LYS A 148 12.23 -5.75 7.66
CA LYS A 148 12.05 -6.34 9.00
C LYS A 148 10.75 -5.98 9.69
N GLY A 149 9.85 -5.25 9.03
CA GLY A 149 8.59 -4.83 9.60
C GLY A 149 7.99 -3.61 8.91
N ALA A 150 7.02 -3.01 9.57
CA ALA A 150 6.38 -1.75 9.20
C ALA A 150 6.75 -0.65 10.19
N LEU A 151 6.90 0.57 9.69
CA LEU A 151 7.05 1.79 10.48
C LEU A 151 5.99 2.79 10.03
N ILE A 152 5.16 3.20 10.98
CA ILE A 152 4.17 4.26 10.81
C ILE A 152 4.56 5.43 11.71
N GLU A 153 4.58 6.64 11.15
CA GLU A 153 4.79 7.90 11.88
C GLU A 153 3.63 8.85 11.57
N THR A 154 3.26 9.65 12.56
CA THR A 154 2.18 10.63 12.43
C THR A 154 2.66 12.05 12.72
N SER A 155 1.85 13.04 12.35
CA SER A 155 2.16 14.47 12.53
C SER A 155 2.07 14.96 13.97
N GLY A 156 1.41 14.21 14.86
CA GLY A 156 1.15 14.62 16.24
C GLY A 156 1.18 13.43 17.21
N ASN A 157 0.93 13.72 18.49
CA ASN A 157 0.82 12.68 19.51
C ASN A 157 -0.58 12.05 19.46
N ALA A 158 -0.74 11.04 18.60
CA ALA A 158 -1.93 10.19 18.55
C ALA A 158 -1.54 8.74 18.75
N ASP A 159 -2.48 7.94 19.24
CA ASP A 159 -2.33 6.49 19.24
C ASP A 159 -2.37 6.00 17.80
N VAL A 160 -1.40 5.16 17.46
CA VAL A 160 -1.20 4.67 16.10
C VAL A 160 -0.87 3.18 16.15
N THR A 161 -1.46 2.42 15.23
CA THR A 161 -1.16 1.01 15.02
C THR A 161 -0.47 0.84 13.68
N ALA A 162 0.71 0.23 13.70
CA ALA A 162 1.41 -0.22 12.51
C ALA A 162 1.03 -1.66 12.19
N TYR A 163 0.75 -1.93 10.92
CA TYR A 163 0.47 -3.26 10.39
C TYR A 163 1.57 -3.68 9.41
N ALA A 164 2.23 -4.79 9.68
CA ALA A 164 3.16 -5.44 8.76
C ALA A 164 2.54 -6.74 8.24
N ILE A 165 2.40 -6.84 6.91
CA ILE A 165 2.09 -8.11 6.26
C ILE A 165 3.42 -8.82 6.04
N CYS A 166 3.62 -9.95 6.72
CA CYS A 166 4.87 -10.68 6.77
C CYS A 166 4.73 -12.03 6.05
N GLY A 167 5.73 -12.38 5.25
CA GLY A 167 5.76 -13.65 4.54
C GLY A 167 7.09 -13.89 3.85
N THR A 168 7.09 -14.83 2.92
CA THR A 168 8.26 -15.16 2.09
C THR A 168 7.86 -15.09 0.62
N ARG A 169 8.66 -14.40 -0.19
CA ARG A 169 8.56 -14.38 -1.65
C ARG A 169 9.96 -14.32 -2.28
N PRO A 170 10.15 -14.85 -3.50
CA PRO A 170 11.42 -14.76 -4.21
C PRO A 170 11.86 -13.30 -4.44
N GLY A 171 13.16 -13.04 -4.32
CA GLY A 171 13.73 -11.75 -4.72
C GLY A 171 13.27 -10.52 -3.92
N LEU A 172 12.70 -10.69 -2.72
CA LEU A 172 12.20 -9.56 -1.93
C LEU A 172 13.28 -8.50 -1.66
N VAL A 173 13.03 -7.29 -2.16
CA VAL A 173 13.93 -6.14 -2.01
C VAL A 173 13.17 -4.87 -1.68
N LEU A 174 13.73 -4.06 -0.79
CA LEU A 174 13.25 -2.71 -0.48
C LEU A 174 13.94 -1.71 -1.41
N ARG A 175 13.14 -0.92 -2.13
CA ARG A 175 13.64 0.19 -2.94
C ARG A 175 13.16 1.50 -2.35
N GLY A 176 14.10 2.37 -1.99
CA GLY A 176 13.83 3.73 -1.53
C GLY A 176 14.26 4.73 -2.60
N GLY A 177 13.39 5.69 -2.92
CA GLY A 177 13.77 6.81 -3.76
C GLY A 177 14.51 7.90 -2.97
N THR A 178 15.06 8.86 -3.68
CA THR A 178 15.68 10.05 -3.08
C THR A 178 14.62 11.00 -2.55
N THR A 179 14.86 11.57 -1.37
CA THR A 179 14.02 12.65 -0.84
C THR A 179 14.02 13.84 -1.79
N SER A 180 12.83 14.27 -2.21
CA SER A 180 12.63 15.42 -3.07
C SER A 180 11.97 16.56 -2.30
N VAL A 181 12.41 17.79 -2.54
CA VAL A 181 11.71 19.00 -2.08
C VAL A 181 10.57 19.31 -3.05
N VAL A 182 9.43 19.70 -2.51
CA VAL A 182 8.24 20.13 -3.26
C VAL A 182 7.88 21.55 -2.85
N MET A 183 7.54 22.38 -3.85
CA MET A 183 7.18 23.80 -3.70
C MET A 183 5.75 24.10 -4.17
N SER A 184 4.99 23.07 -4.53
CA SER A 184 3.58 23.11 -4.89
C SER A 184 2.72 22.51 -3.77
N LYS A 185 1.40 22.76 -3.79
CA LYS A 185 0.49 22.18 -2.79
C LYS A 185 0.54 20.65 -2.80
N THR A 186 0.47 20.07 -3.98
CA THR A 186 0.48 18.62 -4.20
C THR A 186 1.78 18.21 -4.87
N GLY A 187 2.28 17.03 -4.54
CA GLY A 187 3.50 16.48 -5.11
C GLY A 187 3.44 14.96 -5.15
N THR A 188 3.80 14.39 -6.30
CA THR A 188 3.84 12.95 -6.52
C THR A 188 5.27 12.52 -6.81
N ARG A 189 5.71 11.41 -6.22
CA ARG A 189 6.97 10.74 -6.56
C ARG A 189 6.73 9.26 -6.73
N ASN A 190 7.58 8.67 -7.55
CA ASN A 190 7.53 7.25 -7.84
C ASN A 190 8.91 6.61 -7.67
N ILE A 191 8.90 5.30 -7.51
CA ILE A 191 10.09 4.45 -7.54
C ILE A 191 9.71 3.15 -8.26
N ALA A 192 10.57 2.72 -9.18
CA ALA A 192 10.36 1.51 -9.95
C ALA A 192 11.11 0.32 -9.35
N CYS A 193 10.52 -0.87 -9.48
CA CYS A 193 11.24 -2.13 -9.36
C CYS A 193 12.16 -2.35 -10.58
N GLN A 194 13.14 -3.24 -10.46
CA GLN A 194 14.14 -3.45 -11.53
C GLN A 194 13.93 -4.79 -12.24
N GLY A 195 14.23 -4.83 -13.53
CA GLY A 195 14.17 -6.07 -14.30
C GLY A 195 12.75 -6.61 -14.38
N ASP A 196 12.58 -7.86 -13.95
CA ASP A 196 11.32 -8.60 -13.90
C ASP A 196 10.51 -8.38 -12.60
N GLU A 197 11.10 -7.71 -11.62
CA GLU A 197 10.46 -7.47 -10.33
C GLU A 197 9.13 -6.70 -10.45
N GLN A 198 8.14 -7.12 -9.66
CA GLN A 198 6.85 -6.47 -9.50
C GLN A 198 6.74 -5.75 -8.15
N VAL A 199 5.99 -4.64 -8.13
CA VAL A 199 5.68 -3.95 -6.88
C VAL A 199 4.61 -4.73 -6.12
N ILE A 200 4.98 -5.17 -4.92
CA ILE A 200 4.06 -5.81 -3.97
C ILE A 200 3.37 -4.74 -3.12
N SER A 201 4.11 -3.74 -2.64
CA SER A 201 3.58 -2.67 -1.81
C SER A 201 4.30 -1.37 -2.09
N ALA A 202 3.55 -0.27 -1.98
CA ALA A 202 4.06 1.08 -2.01
C ALA A 202 4.07 1.66 -0.59
N GLY A 203 4.90 2.66 -0.38
CA GLY A 203 4.97 3.43 0.85
C GLY A 203 5.59 4.79 0.61
N GLY A 204 5.60 5.62 1.64
CA GLY A 204 6.10 6.97 1.55
C GLY A 204 6.47 7.58 2.91
N SER A 205 7.33 8.58 2.86
CA SER A 205 7.58 9.50 3.97
C SER A 205 7.50 10.92 3.46
N VAL A 206 6.85 11.79 4.23
CA VAL A 206 6.74 13.22 3.96
C VAL A 206 7.22 14.04 5.14
N GLY A 207 7.88 15.16 4.85
CA GLY A 207 8.29 16.16 5.84
C GLY A 207 7.50 17.45 5.67
N GLY A 208 6.65 17.78 6.64
CA GLY A 208 5.80 18.98 6.62
C GLY A 208 4.58 18.87 5.69
N ALA A 209 4.12 17.66 5.39
CA ALA A 209 2.98 17.38 4.52
C ALA A 209 2.16 16.18 5.03
N ILE A 210 1.08 15.89 4.31
CA ILE A 210 0.15 14.78 4.52
C ILE A 210 0.35 13.75 3.40
N ILE A 211 0.31 12.45 3.71
CA ILE A 211 0.22 11.41 2.67
C ILE A 211 -1.25 11.28 2.23
N SER A 212 -1.51 11.46 0.92
CA SER A 212 -2.86 11.40 0.33
C SER A 212 -3.04 10.26 -0.67
N ASP A 213 -1.96 9.67 -1.17
CA ASP A 213 -1.99 8.48 -2.03
C ASP A 213 -0.77 7.60 -1.77
N VAL A 214 -1.01 6.29 -1.68
CA VAL A 214 0.00 5.23 -1.73
C VAL A 214 -0.53 4.16 -2.69
N GLU A 215 0.14 4.02 -3.84
CA GLU A 215 -0.31 3.17 -4.93
C GLU A 215 0.79 2.19 -5.40
N PRO A 216 0.60 0.88 -5.20
CA PRO A 216 1.41 -0.14 -5.84
C PRO A 216 0.82 -0.52 -7.22
N ALA A 217 1.33 0.04 -8.32
CA ALA A 217 0.79 -0.19 -9.67
C ALA A 217 1.84 -0.72 -10.65
N GLY A 218 1.59 -1.92 -11.21
CA GLY A 218 2.53 -2.59 -12.12
C GLY A 218 3.96 -2.65 -11.54
N PRO A 219 4.99 -2.18 -12.27
CA PRO A 219 6.37 -2.15 -11.79
C PRO A 219 6.73 -0.88 -10.99
N VAL A 220 5.76 0.01 -10.69
CA VAL A 220 6.02 1.31 -10.08
C VAL A 220 5.19 1.53 -8.81
N ALA A 221 5.86 1.94 -7.74
CA ALA A 221 5.20 2.43 -6.54
C ALA A 221 5.12 3.95 -6.60
N THR A 222 3.94 4.49 -6.33
CA THR A 222 3.67 5.93 -6.32
C THR A 222 3.25 6.36 -4.91
N VAL A 223 3.74 7.52 -4.48
CA VAL A 223 3.23 8.23 -3.31
C VAL A 223 2.91 9.67 -3.71
N THR A 224 1.74 10.15 -3.26
CA THR A 224 1.36 11.55 -3.36
C THR A 224 1.18 12.13 -1.96
N GLY A 225 1.64 13.37 -1.80
CA GLY A 225 1.37 14.14 -0.61
C GLY A 225 0.84 15.52 -0.92
N GLU A 226 0.29 16.16 0.11
CA GLU A 226 -0.27 17.50 0.07
C GLU A 226 0.17 18.33 1.28
N ALA A 227 0.53 19.59 1.05
CA ALA A 227 0.80 20.56 2.09
C ALA A 227 0.43 21.99 1.65
N ALA A 228 -0.23 22.71 2.54
CA ALA A 228 -0.50 24.13 2.38
C ALA A 228 -0.46 24.84 3.75
N ASP A 229 -0.28 26.16 3.75
CA ASP A 229 -0.44 26.96 4.96
C ASP A 229 -1.93 27.17 5.31
N ALA A 230 -2.18 27.94 6.37
CA ALA A 230 -3.54 28.22 6.84
C ALA A 230 -4.40 28.98 5.81
N GLN A 231 -3.77 29.71 4.88
CA GLN A 231 -4.41 30.42 3.79
C GLN A 231 -4.58 29.54 2.55
N GLY A 232 -4.11 28.29 2.61
CA GLY A 232 -4.15 27.35 1.50
C GLY A 232 -3.07 27.62 0.45
N GLN A 233 -2.02 28.40 0.74
CA GLN A 233 -0.91 28.60 -0.18
C GLN A 233 0.09 27.44 -0.08
N ALA A 234 0.74 27.11 -1.21
CA ALA A 234 1.78 26.10 -1.22
C ALA A 234 2.94 26.47 -0.28
N ILE A 235 3.40 25.49 0.49
CA ILE A 235 4.58 25.63 1.35
C ILE A 235 5.71 24.72 0.86
N ARG A 236 6.90 24.88 1.42
CA ARG A 236 8.04 23.99 1.17
C ARG A 236 7.90 22.73 2.03
N TRP A 237 7.91 21.56 1.40
CA TRP A 237 7.85 20.26 2.08
C TRP A 237 8.71 19.22 1.34
N SER A 238 8.81 18.01 1.87
CA SER A 238 9.59 16.94 1.25
C SER A 238 8.83 15.62 1.15
N ILE A 239 9.23 14.77 0.20
CA ILE A 239 8.63 13.46 -0.06
C ILE A 239 9.67 12.43 -0.46
N THR A 240 9.53 11.21 0.03
CA THR A 240 10.39 10.06 -0.26
C THR A 240 9.52 8.84 -0.58
N PRO A 241 9.56 8.28 -1.80
CA PRO A 241 8.81 7.07 -2.17
C PRO A 241 9.53 5.79 -1.71
N TYR A 242 8.77 4.76 -1.36
CA TYR A 242 9.26 3.41 -1.06
C TYR A 242 8.47 2.36 -1.86
N ALA A 243 9.15 1.29 -2.27
CA ALA A 243 8.55 0.09 -2.83
C ALA A 243 9.09 -1.16 -2.14
N VAL A 244 8.22 -2.13 -1.88
CA VAL A 244 8.60 -3.53 -1.71
C VAL A 244 8.44 -4.21 -3.06
N CYS A 245 9.53 -4.75 -3.59
CA CYS A 245 9.57 -5.45 -4.85
C CYS A 245 9.80 -6.94 -4.62
N SER A 246 9.28 -7.78 -5.53
CA SER A 246 9.45 -9.23 -5.57
C SER A 246 9.70 -9.63 -7.02
N GLN A 247 10.44 -10.71 -7.24
CA GLN A 247 10.41 -11.40 -8.53
C GLN A 247 9.03 -12.02 -8.77
#